data_AF-A0A3N6BXP7-F1
#
_entry.id   AF-A0A3N6BXP7-F1
#
_cell.length_a   1.000
_cell.length_b   1.000
_cell.length_c   1.000
_cell.angle_alpha   90.00
_cell.angle_beta   90.00
_cell.angle_gamma   90.00
#
_symmetry.space_group_name_H-M   'P 1'
#
loop_
_entity.id
_entity.type
_entity.pdbx_description
1 polymer ?
#
loop_
_entity_poly.entity_id
_entity_poly.type
_entity_poly.pdbx_seq_one_letter_code
_entity_poly.pdbx_strand_id
1 'polypeptide(L)'
;MKQVLLLDGKEFEIKGSTIYENKITSVNYIDENGSLVKLVDSKSNYFKDKAVDDLHSKVIDKDDFIHKIVHSIEEFLEDEEKMLDLKNNEVAEANRELYTDPSKYRYYVDCSIRREEQSGKVDGIIETLNLIKLSLGYKD
;
A
#
# COMPACT_ATOMS: atom_id res chain seq x y z
N MET A 1 -3.97 -1.07 -19.88
CA MET A 1 -3.79 -2.15 -20.88
C MET A 1 -3.85 -3.48 -20.13
N LYS A 2 -4.69 -4.44 -20.55
CA LYS A 2 -4.86 -5.71 -19.83
C LYS A 2 -3.74 -6.69 -20.20
N GLN A 3 -3.15 -7.35 -19.21
CA GLN A 3 -2.20 -8.44 -19.43
C GLN A 3 -2.96 -9.76 -19.55
N VAL A 4 -2.72 -10.49 -20.63
CA VAL A 4 -3.40 -11.75 -20.94
C VAL A 4 -2.39 -12.88 -21.10
N LEU A 5 -2.72 -14.02 -20.51
CA LEU A 5 -2.03 -15.29 -20.62
C LEU A 5 -2.80 -16.16 -21.62
N LEU A 6 -2.12 -16.63 -22.65
CA LEU A 6 -2.69 -17.58 -23.60
C LEU A 6 -2.35 -19.00 -23.17
N LEU A 7 -3.35 -19.78 -22.76
CA LEU A 7 -3.22 -21.21 -22.47
C LEU A 7 -4.19 -21.96 -23.35
N ASP A 8 -3.69 -22.95 -24.11
CA ASP A 8 -4.49 -23.80 -24.99
C ASP A 8 -5.42 -23.01 -25.94
N GLY A 9 -4.95 -21.86 -26.41
CA GLY A 9 -5.70 -20.97 -27.31
C GLY A 9 -6.78 -20.12 -26.64
N LYS A 10 -6.93 -20.18 -25.31
CA LYS A 10 -7.82 -19.32 -24.53
C LYS A 10 -7.03 -18.20 -23.86
N GLU A 11 -7.62 -17.00 -23.80
CA GLU A 11 -7.04 -15.86 -23.12
C GLU A 11 -7.51 -15.80 -21.67
N PHE A 12 -6.56 -15.66 -20.74
CA PHE A 12 -6.82 -15.49 -19.31
C PHE A 12 -6.25 -14.17 -18.83
N GLU A 13 -7.01 -13.41 -18.07
CA GLU A 13 -6.52 -12.14 -17.51
C GLU A 13 -5.54 -12.43 -16.37
N ILE A 14 -4.30 -11.95 -16.52
CA ILE A 14 -3.27 -12.07 -15.49
C ILE A 14 -3.61 -11.10 -14.36
N LYS A 15 -3.66 -11.61 -13.13
CA LYS A 15 -3.89 -10.83 -11.91
C LYS A 15 -2.62 -10.49 -11.15
N GLY A 16 -1.54 -11.21 -11.39
CA GLY A 16 -0.24 -10.89 -10.81
C GLY A 16 0.86 -11.81 -11.34
N SER A 17 2.11 -11.42 -11.13
CA SER A 17 3.28 -12.22 -11.49
C SER A 17 4.36 -12.10 -10.42
N THR A 18 5.23 -13.10 -10.33
CA THR A 18 6.40 -13.09 -9.46
C THR A 18 7.64 -13.02 -10.31
N ILE A 19 8.55 -12.10 -9.96
CA ILE A 19 9.80 -11.86 -10.68
C ILE A 19 10.96 -12.16 -9.73
N TYR A 20 11.93 -12.94 -10.20
CA TYR A 20 13.20 -13.20 -9.49
C TYR A 20 14.35 -13.05 -10.49
N GLU A 21 15.41 -12.31 -10.12
CA GLU A 21 16.55 -12.01 -11.01
C GLU A 21 16.12 -11.54 -12.41
N ASN A 22 15.13 -10.64 -12.47
CA ASN A 22 14.52 -10.12 -13.71
C ASN A 22 13.86 -11.18 -14.61
N LYS A 23 13.50 -12.35 -14.08
CA LYS A 23 12.73 -13.37 -14.80
C LYS A 23 11.38 -13.59 -14.12
N ILE A 24 10.31 -13.69 -14.91
CA ILE A 24 9.01 -14.11 -14.39
C ILE A 24 9.12 -15.60 -14.02
N THR A 25 8.97 -15.90 -12.74
CA THR A 25 9.02 -17.27 -12.21
C THR A 25 7.62 -17.85 -11.98
N SER A 26 6.60 -16.99 -11.86
CA SER A 26 5.21 -17.43 -11.83
C SER A 26 4.22 -16.36 -12.27
N VAL A 27 3.03 -16.79 -12.69
CA VAL A 27 1.89 -15.93 -13.03
C VAL A 27 0.63 -16.42 -12.31
N ASN A 28 -0.21 -15.48 -11.89
CA ASN A 28 -1.53 -15.72 -11.31
C ASN A 28 -2.58 -15.25 -12.31
N TYR A 29 -3.60 -16.06 -12.56
CA TYR A 29 -4.74 -15.71 -13.40
C TYR A 29 -6.04 -16.22 -12.79
N ILE A 30 -7.17 -15.67 -13.24
CA ILE A 30 -8.50 -16.19 -12.88
C ILE A 30 -8.94 -17.15 -13.98
N ASP A 31 -9.24 -18.40 -13.60
CA ASP A 31 -9.74 -19.41 -14.53
C ASP A 31 -11.22 -19.21 -14.89
N GLU A 32 -11.74 -20.05 -15.77
CA GLU A 32 -13.12 -19.98 -16.26
C GLU A 32 -14.18 -20.22 -15.15
N ASN A 33 -13.78 -20.74 -13.99
CA ASN A 33 -14.65 -20.93 -12.83
C ASN A 33 -14.55 -19.78 -11.81
N GLY A 34 -13.79 -18.73 -12.13
CA GLY A 34 -13.56 -17.60 -11.22
C GLY A 34 -12.53 -17.87 -10.14
N SER A 35 -11.79 -18.99 -10.21
CA SER A 35 -10.78 -19.37 -9.22
C SER A 35 -9.43 -18.76 -9.56
N LEU A 36 -8.69 -18.29 -8.55
CA LEU A 36 -7.33 -17.79 -8.71
C LEU A 36 -6.34 -18.96 -8.83
N VAL A 37 -5.67 -19.08 -9.96
CA VAL A 37 -4.74 -20.15 -10.29
C VAL A 37 -3.32 -19.59 -10.45
N LYS A 38 -2.32 -20.25 -9.87
CA LYS A 38 -0.89 -19.90 -9.96
C LYS A 38 -0.13 -20.91 -10.80
N LEU A 39 0.52 -20.44 -11.87
CA LEU A 39 1.42 -21.22 -12.71
C LEU A 39 2.87 -20.85 -12.40
N VAL A 40 3.70 -21.86 -12.11
CA VAL A 40 5.12 -21.69 -11.78
C VAL A 40 5.96 -22.32 -12.89
N ASP A 41 6.90 -21.54 -13.44
CA ASP A 41 7.82 -22.04 -14.45
C ASP A 41 8.78 -23.05 -13.80
N SER A 42 8.62 -24.33 -14.16
CA SER A 42 9.57 -25.36 -13.73
C SER A 42 10.60 -25.68 -14.81
N LYS A 43 10.27 -25.58 -16.11
CA LYS A 43 11.16 -25.80 -17.27
C LYS A 43 10.45 -25.42 -18.60
N SER A 44 10.64 -24.25 -19.21
CA SER A 44 10.74 -24.17 -20.69
C SER A 44 11.19 -22.81 -21.25
N ASN A 45 12.09 -22.89 -22.23
CA ASN A 45 12.69 -21.78 -22.98
C ASN A 45 11.72 -21.00 -23.90
N TYR A 46 10.39 -21.08 -23.71
CA TYR A 46 9.42 -20.43 -24.62
C TYR A 46 9.11 -18.97 -24.25
N PHE A 47 9.26 -18.60 -22.98
CA PHE A 47 8.98 -17.23 -22.50
C PHE A 47 10.11 -16.22 -22.78
N LYS A 48 11.32 -16.71 -23.12
CA LYS A 48 12.53 -15.87 -23.11
C LYS A 48 12.64 -14.91 -24.30
N ASP A 49 12.22 -15.32 -25.50
CA ASP A 49 12.62 -14.61 -26.71
C ASP A 49 11.60 -13.57 -27.19
N LYS A 50 10.31 -13.71 -26.83
CA LYS A 50 9.26 -12.74 -27.22
C LYS A 50 8.90 -11.76 -26.09
N ALA A 51 9.06 -12.17 -24.83
CA ALA A 51 8.75 -11.31 -23.70
C ALA A 51 9.80 -10.21 -23.55
N VAL A 52 11.08 -10.47 -23.81
CA VAL A 52 12.15 -9.47 -23.61
C VAL A 52 12.02 -8.28 -24.57
N ASP A 53 11.61 -8.53 -25.81
CA ASP A 53 11.48 -7.46 -26.82
C ASP A 53 10.19 -6.64 -26.65
N ASP A 54 9.08 -7.25 -26.19
CA ASP A 54 7.82 -6.52 -25.90
C ASP A 54 7.77 -5.93 -24.48
N LEU A 55 8.54 -6.45 -23.51
CA LEU A 55 8.64 -5.87 -22.17
C LEU A 55 9.44 -4.56 -22.18
N HIS A 56 10.38 -4.39 -23.12
CA HIS A 56 11.02 -3.09 -23.36
C HIS A 56 10.09 -2.09 -24.04
N SER A 57 9.08 -2.53 -24.81
CA SER A 57 8.19 -1.64 -25.55
C SER A 57 6.88 -1.30 -24.82
N LYS A 58 6.55 -2.02 -23.74
CA LYS A 58 5.36 -1.77 -22.90
C LYS A 58 5.66 -1.84 -21.40
N VAL A 59 6.64 -1.05 -20.99
CA VAL A 59 6.67 -0.48 -19.64
C VAL A 59 5.38 0.33 -19.50
N ILE A 60 4.34 -0.24 -18.87
CA ILE A 60 3.39 0.60 -18.15
C ILE A 60 4.29 1.42 -17.22
N ASP A 61 4.28 2.74 -17.36
CA ASP A 61 5.07 3.64 -16.52
C ASP A 61 4.97 3.14 -15.08
N LYS A 62 6.03 2.50 -14.59
CA LYS A 62 6.07 2.01 -13.20
C LYS A 62 5.74 3.17 -12.28
N ASP A 63 6.15 4.35 -12.70
CA ASP A 63 5.79 5.66 -12.19
C ASP A 63 4.28 5.77 -11.94
N ASP A 64 3.37 5.59 -12.89
CA ASP A 64 1.93 5.85 -12.67
C ASP A 64 1.29 4.94 -11.60
N PHE A 65 1.67 3.66 -11.54
CA PHE A 65 1.18 2.73 -10.51
C PHE A 65 1.73 3.07 -9.13
N ILE A 66 3.02 3.36 -9.07
CA ILE A 66 3.72 3.74 -7.86
C ILE A 66 3.17 5.07 -7.30
N HIS A 67 2.93 6.05 -8.16
CA HIS A 67 2.37 7.35 -7.78
C HIS A 67 0.98 7.19 -7.18
N LYS A 68 0.16 6.27 -7.69
CA LYS A 68 -1.16 5.95 -7.10
C LYS A 68 -1.06 5.35 -5.70
N ILE A 69 -0.10 4.45 -5.46
CA ILE A 69 0.12 3.90 -4.11
C ILE A 69 0.55 5.00 -3.15
N VAL A 70 1.52 5.83 -3.55
CA VAL A 70 1.98 6.97 -2.74
C VAL A 70 0.80 7.88 -2.43
N HIS A 71 -0.01 8.22 -3.44
CA HIS A 71 -1.18 9.08 -3.27
C HIS A 71 -2.21 8.50 -2.29
N SER A 72 -2.53 7.20 -2.39
CA SER A 72 -3.47 6.57 -1.44
C SER A 72 -2.93 6.53 0.01
N ILE A 73 -1.61 6.40 0.19
CA ILE A 73 -1.00 6.48 1.53
C ILE A 73 -1.06 7.92 2.05
N GLU A 74 -0.86 8.91 1.19
CA GLU A 74 -1.00 10.33 1.54
C GLU A 74 -2.44 10.69 1.93
N GLU A 75 -3.45 10.21 1.19
CA GLU A 75 -4.86 10.39 1.55
C GLU A 75 -5.17 9.75 2.92
N PHE A 76 -4.68 8.54 3.16
CA PHE A 76 -4.85 7.87 4.44
C PHE A 76 -4.14 8.62 5.58
N LEU A 77 -2.95 9.15 5.34
CA LEU A 77 -2.22 9.98 6.29
C LEU A 77 -3.03 11.23 6.66
N GLU A 78 -3.61 11.91 5.67
CA GLU A 78 -4.42 13.12 5.89
C GLU A 78 -5.62 12.83 6.81
N ASP A 79 -6.26 11.68 6.64
CA ASP A 79 -7.38 11.26 7.49
C ASP A 79 -6.93 10.94 8.93
N GLU A 80 -5.78 10.30 9.11
CA GLU A 80 -5.23 9.99 10.43
C GLU A 80 -4.71 11.26 11.15
N GLU A 81 -4.21 12.26 10.42
CA GLU A 81 -3.86 13.58 10.94
C GLU A 81 -5.11 14.36 11.41
N LYS A 82 -6.20 14.34 10.64
CA LYS A 82 -7.48 14.91 11.08
C LYS A 82 -7.99 14.24 12.36
N MET A 83 -7.84 12.92 12.46
CA MET A 83 -8.19 12.19 13.69
C MET A 83 -7.31 12.59 14.87
N LEU A 84 -6.01 12.81 14.65
CA LEU A 84 -5.11 13.32 15.68
C LEU A 84 -5.52 14.70 16.18
N ASP A 85 -5.94 15.60 15.28
CA ASP A 85 -6.46 16.91 15.65
C ASP A 85 -7.74 16.85 16.49
N LEU A 86 -8.65 15.94 16.16
CA LEU A 86 -9.83 15.67 17.00
C LEU A 86 -9.40 15.19 18.39
N LYS A 87 -8.38 14.33 18.50
CA LYS A 87 -7.85 13.88 19.80
C LYS A 87 -7.14 15.01 20.57
N ASN A 88 -6.46 15.93 19.89
CA ASN A 88 -5.89 17.11 20.52
C ASN A 88 -6.98 17.97 21.18
N ASN A 89 -8.13 18.14 20.51
CA ASN A 89 -9.29 18.85 21.06
C ASN A 89 -9.90 18.11 22.27
N GLU A 90 -10.05 16.78 22.20
CA GLU A 90 -10.54 15.95 23.33
C GLU A 90 -9.65 16.14 24.59
N VAL A 91 -8.32 16.14 24.41
CA VAL A 91 -7.38 16.36 25.52
C VAL A 91 -7.49 17.78 26.08
N ALA A 92 -7.63 18.79 25.22
CA ALA A 92 -7.79 20.18 25.63
C ALA A 92 -9.07 20.40 26.45
N GLU A 93 -10.18 19.77 26.04
CA GLU A 93 -11.44 19.79 26.78
C GLU A 93 -11.32 19.06 28.12
N ALA A 94 -10.74 17.85 28.12
CA ALA A 94 -10.53 17.09 29.35
C ALA A 94 -9.62 17.84 30.35
N ASN A 95 -8.63 18.58 29.86
CA ASN A 95 -7.77 19.43 30.69
C ASN A 95 -8.54 20.61 31.30
N ARG A 96 -9.43 21.26 30.53
CA ARG A 96 -10.32 22.30 31.09
C ARG A 96 -11.23 21.74 32.18
N GLU A 97 -11.84 20.58 31.95
CA GLU A 97 -12.68 19.93 32.96
C GLU A 97 -11.89 19.63 34.25
N LEU A 98 -10.64 19.16 34.12
CA LEU A 98 -9.78 18.85 35.25
C LEU A 98 -9.51 20.06 36.16
N TYR A 99 -9.37 21.27 35.60
CA TYR A 99 -9.23 22.49 36.40
C TYR A 99 -10.48 22.81 37.22
N THR A 100 -11.66 22.42 36.75
CA THR A 100 -12.94 22.65 37.44
C THR A 100 -13.32 21.52 38.38
N ASP A 101 -12.89 20.28 38.08
CA ASP A 101 -13.24 19.07 38.82
C ASP A 101 -12.03 18.12 38.87
N PRO A 102 -11.28 18.08 39.99
CA PRO A 102 -10.13 17.19 40.16
C PRO A 102 -10.45 15.69 40.02
N SER A 103 -11.72 15.28 40.19
CA SER A 103 -12.12 13.87 40.02
C SER A 103 -12.02 13.41 38.55
N LYS A 104 -11.94 14.34 37.60
CA LYS A 104 -11.77 14.09 36.17
C LYS A 104 -10.34 13.69 35.76
N TYR A 105 -9.40 13.58 36.71
CA TYR A 105 -8.01 13.24 36.40
C TYR A 105 -7.88 11.97 35.55
N ARG A 106 -8.64 10.92 35.89
CA ARG A 106 -8.63 9.66 35.13
C ARG A 106 -9.09 9.84 33.68
N TYR A 107 -10.14 10.63 33.48
CA TYR A 107 -10.65 10.93 32.13
C TYR A 107 -9.61 11.68 31.29
N TYR A 108 -8.93 12.67 31.86
CA TYR A 108 -7.83 13.37 31.19
C TYR A 108 -6.68 12.43 30.79
N VAL A 109 -6.28 11.53 31.69
CA VAL A 109 -5.24 10.52 31.39
C VAL A 109 -5.69 9.61 30.24
N ASP A 110 -6.92 9.11 30.27
CA ASP A 110 -7.45 8.23 29.22
C ASP A 110 -7.50 8.94 27.85
N CYS A 111 -7.89 10.23 27.81
CA CYS A 111 -7.84 11.04 26.59
C CYS A 111 -6.41 11.22 26.09
N SER A 112 -5.46 11.47 27.00
CA SER A 112 -4.05 11.67 26.66
C SER A 112 -3.42 10.40 26.08
N ILE A 113 -3.74 9.23 26.63
CA ILE A 113 -3.27 7.93 26.11
C ILE A 113 -3.78 7.71 24.68
N ARG A 114 -5.08 7.90 24.43
CA ARG A 114 -5.65 7.71 23.07
C ARG A 114 -5.06 8.69 22.06
N ARG A 115 -4.77 9.93 22.46
CA ARG A 115 -4.07 10.91 21.62
C ARG A 115 -2.67 10.42 21.28
N GLU A 116 -1.96 9.87 22.25
CA GLU A 116 -0.61 9.35 22.03
C GLU A 116 -0.58 8.12 21.12
N GLU A 117 -1.53 7.20 21.29
CA GLU A 117 -1.72 6.07 20.39
C GLU A 117 -1.99 6.52 18.95
N GLN A 118 -2.80 7.58 18.76
CA GLN A 118 -3.06 8.16 17.44
C GLN A 118 -1.82 8.84 16.85
N SER A 119 -1.05 9.56 17.67
CA SER A 119 0.23 10.17 17.26
C SER A 119 1.20 9.11 16.74
N GLY A 120 1.35 7.99 17.46
CA GLY A 120 2.23 6.90 17.05
C GLY A 120 1.82 6.24 15.73
N LYS A 121 0.52 6.20 15.40
CA LYS A 121 0.05 5.73 14.08
C LYS A 121 0.46 6.69 12.97
N VAL A 122 0.23 7.99 13.15
CA VAL A 122 0.61 9.03 12.19
C VAL A 122 2.12 8.97 11.92
N ASP A 123 2.93 8.91 12.99
CA ASP A 123 4.38 8.79 12.88
C ASP A 123 4.81 7.55 12.08
N GLY A 124 4.19 6.39 12.35
CA GLY A 124 4.49 5.16 11.61
C GLY A 124 4.10 5.20 10.12
N ILE A 125 3.01 5.89 9.78
CA ILE A 125 2.58 6.10 8.40
C ILE A 125 3.58 7.02 7.68
N ILE A 126 3.99 8.12 8.31
CA ILE A 126 4.98 9.06 7.76
C ILE A 126 6.31 8.34 7.51
N GLU A 127 6.80 7.55 8.47
CA GLU A 127 8.04 6.78 8.31
C GLU A 127 7.95 5.82 7.12
N THR A 128 6.84 5.07 7.02
CA THR A 128 6.61 4.14 5.92
C THR A 128 6.54 4.86 4.58
N LEU A 129 5.82 5.99 4.51
CA LEU A 129 5.69 6.81 3.30
C LEU A 129 7.05 7.35 2.87
N ASN A 130 7.88 7.81 3.80
CA ASN A 130 9.22 8.31 3.52
C ASN A 130 10.13 7.20 2.99
N LEU A 131 10.08 6.00 3.57
CA LEU A 131 10.84 4.84 3.06
C LEU A 131 10.42 4.47 1.64
N ILE A 132 9.11 4.51 1.36
CA ILE A 132 8.59 4.29 0.01
C ILE A 132 9.11 5.38 -0.93
N LYS A 133 8.92 6.66 -0.63
CA LYS A 133 9.39 7.80 -1.46
C LYS A 133 10.90 7.74 -1.72
N LEU A 134 11.72 7.42 -0.71
CA LEU A 134 13.16 7.22 -0.86
C LEU A 134 13.49 6.07 -1.81
N SER A 135 12.80 4.92 -1.68
CA SER A 135 13.01 3.76 -2.57
C SER A 135 12.66 4.05 -4.04
N LEU A 136 11.80 5.04 -4.25
CA LEU A 136 11.34 5.51 -5.56
C LEU A 136 12.20 6.66 -6.12
N GLY A 137 13.20 7.12 -5.37
CA GLY A 137 14.10 8.18 -5.81
C GLY A 137 13.51 9.60 -5.73
N TYR A 138 12.45 9.81 -4.96
CA TYR A 138 12.00 11.16 -4.61
C TYR A 138 13.13 11.85 -3.83
N LYS A 139 13.43 13.08 -4.19
CA LYS A 139 14.38 13.93 -3.44
C LYS A 139 13.56 14.82 -2.52
N ASP A 140 14.01 14.92 -1.27
CA ASP A 140 13.47 15.82 -0.24
C ASP A 140 13.36 17.27 -0.71
#